data_AF-A0A526YW66-F1
#
_entry.id   AF-A0A526YW66-F1
#
_cell.length_a   1.000
_cell.length_b   1.000
_cell.length_c   1.000
_cell.angle_alpha   90.00
_cell.angle_beta   90.00
_cell.angle_gamma   90.00
#
_symmetry.space_group_name_H-M   'P 1'
#
loop_
_entity.id
_entity.type
_entity.pdbx_description
1 polymer ?
#
loop_
_entity_poly.entity_id
_entity_poly.type
_entity_poly.pdbx_seq_one_letter_code
_entity_poly.pdbx_strand_id
1 'polypeptide(L)' 'MTLTVLNVAYPLAPVGPDAVGGAEQVLSMLDQALVRAGHASIVIGCQ' A
#
# COMPACT_ATOMS: atom_id res chain seq x y z
N MET A 1 19.13 -6.61 -0.83
CA MET A 1 18.68 -6.87 0.57
C MET A 1 17.16 -6.84 0.58
N THR A 2 16.50 -7.76 1.29
CA THR A 2 15.04 -7.80 1.39
C THR A 2 14.58 -6.98 2.59
N LEU A 3 13.65 -6.05 2.37
CA LEU A 3 13.05 -5.23 3.42
C LEU A 3 11.66 -5.75 3.77
N THR A 4 11.23 -5.50 5.00
CA THR A 4 9.84 -5.56 5.43
C THR A 4 9.35 -4.15 5.65
N VAL A 5 8.37 -3.71 4.87
CA VAL A 5 7.85 -2.34 4.88
C VAL A 5 6.42 -2.35 5.40
N LEU A 6 6.17 -1.53 6.43
CA LEU A 6 4.82 -1.29 6.96
C LEU A 6 4.30 0.04 6.43
N ASN A 7 3.25 -0.02 5.62
CA ASN A 7 2.51 1.15 5.17
C ASN A 7 1.26 1.34 6.02
N VAL A 8 1.10 2.53 6.61
CA VAL A 8 -0.07 2.90 7.41
C VAL A 8 -0.92 3.87 6.60
N ALA A 9 -2.09 3.41 6.18
CA ALA A 9 -3.01 4.17 5.35
C ALA A 9 -3.91 5.09 6.18
N TYR A 10 -4.53 6.05 5.50
CA TYR A 10 -5.50 6.95 6.08
C TYR A 10 -6.77 6.19 6.50
N PRO A 11 -7.33 6.40 7.71
CA PRO A 11 -8.39 5.55 8.25
C PRO A 11 -9.80 5.82 7.66
N LEU A 12 -9.97 6.78 6.76
CA LEU A 12 -11.30 7.13 6.21
C LEU A 12 -11.48 6.73 4.74
N ALA A 13 -10.46 6.14 4.09
CA ALA A 13 -10.55 5.71 2.69
C ALA A 13 -9.82 4.38 2.47
N PRO A 14 -10.46 3.39 1.81
CA PRO A 14 -9.83 2.10 1.55
C PRO A 14 -8.72 2.24 0.52
N VAL A 15 -7.64 1.46 0.71
CA VAL A 15 -6.54 1.35 -0.25
C VAL A 15 -6.87 0.31 -1.30
N GLY A 16 -6.67 0.65 -2.57
CA GLY A 16 -6.85 -0.30 -3.66
C GLY A 16 -6.74 0.36 -5.04
N PRO A 17 -6.79 -0.46 -6.11
CA PRO A 17 -6.74 0.02 -7.49
C PRO A 17 -7.93 0.91 -7.84
N ASP A 18 -9.07 0.68 -7.19
CA ASP A 18 -10.31 1.45 -7.39
C ASP A 18 -10.48 2.57 -6.36
N ALA A 19 -9.45 2.88 -5.57
CA ALA A 19 -9.52 3.97 -4.61
C ALA A 19 -9.73 5.32 -5.31
N VAL A 20 -10.61 6.16 -4.77
CA VAL A 20 -10.86 7.51 -5.31
C VAL A 20 -9.82 8.53 -4.84
N GLY A 21 -9.15 8.26 -3.73
CA GLY A 21 -8.12 9.13 -3.17
C GLY A 21 -6.75 8.86 -3.80
N GLY A 22 -6.03 9.93 -4.15
CA GLY A 22 -4.73 9.82 -4.81
C GLY A 22 -3.66 9.15 -3.94
N ALA A 23 -3.70 9.37 -2.62
CA ALA A 23 -2.74 8.74 -1.70
C ALA A 23 -2.97 7.21 -1.64
N GLU A 24 -4.22 6.78 -1.61
CA GLU A 24 -4.63 5.38 -1.59
C GLU A 24 -4.25 4.67 -2.90
N GLN A 25 -4.42 5.34 -4.04
CA GLN A 25 -3.94 4.82 -5.33
C GLN A 25 -2.41 4.66 -5.35
N VAL A 26 -1.68 5.69 -4.93
CA VAL A 26 -0.21 5.66 -4.86
C VAL A 26 0.26 4.54 -3.93
N LEU A 27 -0.38 4.38 -2.77
CA LEU A 27 -0.04 3.33 -1.83
C LEU A 27 -0.30 1.93 -2.43
N SER A 28 -1.40 1.74 -3.15
CA SER A 28 -1.67 0.48 -3.87
C SER A 28 -0.59 0.20 -4.94
N MET A 29 -0.12 1.22 -5.66
CA MET A 29 0.96 1.06 -6.65
C MET A 29 2.31 0.73 -6.00
N LEU A 30 2.61 1.38 -4.87
CA LEU A 30 3.84 1.19 -4.13
C LEU A 30 3.92 -0.21 -3.52
N ASP A 31 2.85 -0.68 -2.89
CA ASP A 31 2.75 -2.02 -2.33
C ASP A 31 3.09 -3.09 -3.37
N GLN A 32 2.45 -3.03 -4.54
CA GLN A 32 2.73 -3.96 -5.63
C GLN A 32 4.17 -3.84 -6.15
N ALA A 33 4.73 -2.63 -6.22
CA ALA A 33 6.10 -2.42 -6.68
C ALA A 33 7.12 -3.02 -5.69
N LEU A 34 6.90 -2.86 -4.38
CA LEU A 34 7.72 -3.45 -3.32
C LEU A 34 7.70 -4.98 -3.39
N VAL A 35 6.51 -5.58 -3.53
CA VAL A 35 6.37 -7.04 -3.66
C VAL A 35 7.08 -7.54 -4.92
N ARG A 36 6.90 -6.88 -6.08
CA ARG A 36 7.60 -7.23 -7.32
C ARG A 36 9.11 -7.10 -7.22
N ALA A 37 9.62 -6.18 -6.41
CA ALA A 37 11.05 -6.01 -6.14
C ALA A 37 11.61 -7.05 -5.15
N GLY A 38 10.78 -7.96 -4.63
CA GLY A 38 11.18 -9.01 -3.68
C GLY A 38 11.22 -8.54 -2.23
N HIS A 39 10.49 -7.47 -1.89
CA HIS A 39 10.29 -7.00 -0.51
C HIS A 39 8.98 -7.56 0.07
N ALA A 40 8.91 -7.65 1.40
CA ALA A 40 7.65 -7.87 2.09
C ALA A 40 6.99 -6.50 2.34
N SER A 41 5.74 -6.34 1.92
CA SER A 41 4.95 -5.14 2.15
C SER A 41 3.69 -5.51 2.92
N ILE A 42 3.39 -4.74 3.98
CA ILE A 42 2.20 -4.89 4.82
C ILE A 42 1.47 -3.56 4.81
N VAL A 43 0.19 -3.58 4.44
CA VAL A 43 -0.68 -2.40 4.46
C VAL A 43 -1.69 -2.56 5.59
N ILE A 44 -1.81 -1.53 6.43
CA ILE A 44 -2.89 -1.41 7.41
C ILE A 44 -3.73 -0.19 7.07
N GLY A 45 -5.04 -0.36 6.98
CA GLY A 45 -6.02 0.68 6.65
C GLY A 45 -7.41 0.34 7.17
N CYS A 46 -8.40 1.14 6.80
CA CYS A 46 -9.81 0.84 7.10
C CYS A 46 -10.38 -0.26 6.20
N GLN A 47 -11.55 -0.78 6.58
CA GLN A 47 -12.25 -1.87 5.89
C GLN A 47 -13.45 -1.35 5.10
#